data_AF-A0AAP4RA37-F1
#
_entry.id   AF-A0AAP4RA37-F1
#
_cell.length_a   1.000
_cell.length_b   1.000
_cell.length_c   1.000
_cell.angle_alpha   90.00
_cell.angle_beta   90.00
_cell.angle_gamma   90.00
#
_symmetry.space_group_name_H-M   'P 1'
#
loop_
_entity.id
_entity.type
_entity.pdbx_description
1 polymer ?
#
loop_
_entity_poly.entity_id
_entity_poly.type
_entity_poly.pdbx_seq_one_letter_code
_entity_poly.pdbx_strand_id
1 'polypeptide(L)' 'MTTAYERTKSVIETREFLRRLASSDDIVSCGHARSVAVRLLRHYPLDIDLKVSAAALPGIWAVPER' A
#
# COMPACT_ATOMS: atom_id res chain seq x y z
N MET A 1 7.10 18.08 -2.96
CA MET A 1 5.65 18.09 -2.68
C MET A 1 5.06 16.86 -3.33
N THR A 2 4.35 16.00 -2.59
CA THR A 2 3.72 14.79 -3.16
C THR A 2 2.36 15.14 -3.75
N THR A 3 2.12 14.75 -5.00
CA THR A 3 0.87 14.94 -5.73
C THR A 3 -0.19 13.91 -5.35
N ALA A 4 -1.46 14.17 -5.68
CA ALA A 4 -2.53 13.18 -5.52
C ALA A 4 -2.26 11.90 -6.35
N TYR A 5 -1.71 12.07 -7.55
CA TYR A 5 -1.33 10.95 -8.42
C TYR A 5 -0.27 10.05 -7.78
N GLU A 6 0.81 10.62 -7.24
CA GLU A 6 1.87 9.86 -6.58
C GLU A 6 1.36 9.08 -5.35
N ARG A 7 0.47 9.68 -4.56
CA ARG A 7 -0.17 9.00 -3.41
C ARG A 7 -0.99 7.79 -3.86
N THR A 8 -1.89 7.98 -4.84
CA THR A 8 -2.74 6.90 -5.37
C THR A 8 -1.88 5.78 -5.96
N LYS A 9 -0.84 6.14 -6.72
CA LYS A 9 0.11 5.17 -7.28
C LYS A 9 0.79 4.36 -6.17
N SER A 10 1.29 5.02 -5.11
CA SER A 10 1.89 4.34 -3.96
C SER A 10 0.94 3.34 -3.29
N VAL A 11 -0.34 3.68 -3.11
CA VAL A 11 -1.34 2.75 -2.54
C VAL A 11 -1.53 1.52 -3.43
N ILE A 12 -1.74 1.72 -4.72
CA ILE A 12 -1.96 0.62 -5.69
C ILE A 12 -0.74 -0.29 -5.76
N GLU A 13 0.46 0.28 -5.93
CA GLU A 13 1.70 -0.49 -6.03
C GLU A 13 2.02 -1.23 -4.73
N THR A 14 1.70 -0.65 -3.57
CA THR A 14 1.88 -1.31 -2.27
C THR A 14 0.95 -2.51 -2.14
N ARG A 15 -0.32 -2.37 -2.53
CA ARG A 15 -1.27 -3.48 -2.54
C ARG A 15 -0.78 -4.62 -3.42
N GLU A 16 -0.35 -4.32 -4.64
CA GLU A 16 0.16 -5.32 -5.58
C GLU A 16 1.44 -5.99 -5.08
N PHE A 17 2.35 -5.23 -4.46
CA PHE A 17 3.54 -5.79 -3.82
C PHE A 17 3.19 -6.77 -2.69
N LEU A 18 2.26 -6.39 -1.80
CA LEU A 18 1.81 -7.26 -0.71
C LEU A 18 1.09 -8.51 -1.23
N ARG A 19 0.28 -8.41 -2.28
CA ARG A 19 -0.37 -9.57 -2.91
C ARG A 19 0.65 -10.54 -3.46
N ARG A 20 1.68 -10.04 -4.16
CA ARG A 20 2.78 -10.88 -4.67
C ARG A 20 3.56 -11.55 -3.55
N LEU A 21 3.85 -10.84 -2.46
CA LEU A 21 4.49 -11.43 -1.29
C LEU A 21 3.64 -12.55 -0.67
N ALA A 22 2.33 -12.36 -0.60
CA ALA A 22 1.41 -13.35 -0.03
C ALA A 22 1.19 -14.58 -0.93
N SER A 23 1.33 -14.44 -2.24
CA SER A 23 1.13 -15.53 -3.22
C SER A 23 2.42 -16.20 -3.70
N SER A 24 3.58 -15.72 -3.26
CA SER A 24 4.89 -16.24 -3.69
C SER A 24 5.29 -17.42 -2.83
N ASP A 25 5.50 -18.58 -3.45
CA ASP A 25 6.15 -19.73 -2.80
C ASP A 25 7.69 -19.56 -2.72
N ASP A 26 8.25 -18.63 -3.49
CA ASP A 26 9.68 -18.33 -3.49
C ASP A 26 10.08 -17.48 -2.27
N ILE A 27 11.25 -17.82 -1.70
CA ILE A 27 11.88 -17.04 -0.63
C ILE A 27 12.34 -15.70 -1.20
N VAL A 28 11.56 -14.65 -0.99
CA VAL A 28 11.96 -13.30 -1.33
C VAL A 28 13.11 -12.86 -0.42
N SER A 29 14.24 -12.47 -1.02
CA SER A 29 15.36 -11.89 -0.26
C SER A 29 14.89 -10.65 0.51
N CYS A 30 15.09 -10.66 1.84
CA CYS A 30 14.75 -9.54 2.72
C CYS A 30 15.33 -8.20 2.23
N GLY A 31 16.51 -8.20 1.60
CA GLY A 31 17.12 -7.01 1.02
C GLY A 31 16.32 -6.43 -0.14
N HIS A 32 15.80 -7.28 -1.01
CA HIS A 32 14.96 -6.87 -2.13
C HIS A 32 13.61 -6.34 -1.63
N ALA A 33 12.96 -7.07 -0.72
CA ALA A 33 11.69 -6.64 -0.13
C ALA A 33 11.82 -5.28 0.56
N ARG A 34 12.90 -5.06 1.33
CA ARG A 34 13.20 -3.79 1.99
C ARG A 34 13.39 -2.64 1.00
N SER A 35 14.14 -2.85 -0.07
CA SER A 35 14.39 -1.81 -1.09
C SER A 35 13.08 -1.36 -1.75
N VAL A 36 12.22 -2.31 -2.12
CA VAL A 36 10.91 -2.03 -2.70
C VAL A 36 10.01 -1.32 -1.70
N ALA A 37 9.95 -1.79 -0.45
CA ALA A 37 9.15 -1.17 0.60
C ALA A 37 9.54 0.29 0.86
N VAL A 38 10.84 0.62 0.95
CA VAL A 38 11.31 2.00 1.11
C VAL A 38 10.83 2.91 -0.01
N ARG A 39 10.86 2.42 -1.26
CA ARG A 39 10.38 3.19 -2.41
C ARG A 39 8.87 3.44 -2.35
N LEU A 40 8.09 2.41 -2.01
CA LEU A 40 6.63 2.49 -1.93
C LEU A 40 6.16 3.42 -0.81
N LEU A 41 6.84 3.37 0.35
CA LEU A 41 6.54 4.17 1.52
C LEU A 41 6.85 5.66 1.36
N ARG A 42 7.72 6.04 0.41
CA ARG A 42 8.11 7.43 0.17
C ARG A 42 6.92 8.38 -0.09
N HIS A 43 5.91 7.91 -0.81
CA HIS A 43 4.71 8.68 -1.13
C HIS A 43 3.43 8.07 -0.56
N TYR A 44 3.57 7.09 0.34
CA TYR A 44 2.43 6.42 0.92
C TYR A 44 1.63 7.38 1.81
N PRO A 45 0.29 7.36 1.75
CA PRO A 45 -0.53 8.25 2.57
C PRO A 45 -0.31 8.02 4.06
N LEU A 46 -0.54 9.07 4.85
CA LEU A 46 -0.53 8.94 6.30
C LEU A 46 -1.76 8.17 6.77
N ASP A 47 -1.72 7.65 7.99
CA ASP A 47 -2.85 6.93 8.59
C ASP A 47 -4.16 7.75 8.58
N ILE A 48 -4.06 9.08 8.74
CA ILE A 48 -5.23 9.96 8.69
C ILE A 48 -5.84 10.02 7.29
N ASP A 49 -5.02 10.04 6.23
CA ASP A 49 -5.49 10.04 4.85
C ASP A 49 -6.25 8.75 4.54
N LEU A 50 -5.74 7.62 5.06
CA LEU A 50 -6.39 6.31 4.92
C LEU A 50 -7.70 6.24 5.71
N LYS A 51 -7.73 6.74 6.95
CA LYS A 51 -8.94 6.79 7.79
C LYS A 51 -10.04 7.64 7.16
N VAL A 52 -9.69 8.82 6.64
CA VAL A 52 -10.63 9.69 5.93
C VAL A 52 -11.15 9.02 4.67
N SER A 53 -10.26 8.36 3.90
CA SER A 53 -10.67 7.62 2.70
C SER A 53 -11.60 6.45 3.02
N ALA A 54 -11.34 5.71 4.10
CA ALA A 54 -12.20 4.63 4.58
C ALA A 54 -13.56 5.13 5.07
N ALA A 55 -13.62 6.29 5.74
CA ALA A 55 -14.87 6.91 6.15
C ALA A 55 -15.70 7.40 4.94
N ALA A 56 -15.05 7.92 3.89
CA ALA A 56 -15.71 8.43 2.70
C ALA A 56 -16.20 7.32 1.75
N LEU A 57 -15.43 6.23 1.61
CA LEU A 57 -15.71 5.13 0.68
C LEU A 57 -15.53 3.77 1.39
N PRO A 58 -16.38 3.44 2.37
CA PRO A 58 -16.21 2.27 3.21
C PRO A 58 -16.28 0.96 2.43
N GLY A 59 -17.14 0.84 1.42
CA GLY A 59 -17.23 -0.36 0.58
C GLY A 59 -15.98 -0.69 -0.25
N ILE A 60 -15.01 0.24 -0.32
CA ILE A 60 -13.75 0.07 -1.09
C ILE A 60 -12.56 -0.06 -0.13
N TRP A 61 -12.51 0.77 0.90
CA TRP A 61 -11.32 0.96 1.74
C TRP A 61 -11.49 0.51 3.19
N ALA A 62 -12.72 0.24 3.66
CA ALA A 62 -12.88 -0.29 5.01
C ALA A 62 -12.32 -1.71 5.10
N VAL A 63 -11.79 -2.04 6.28
CA VAL A 63 -11.44 -3.42 6.61
C VAL A 63 -12.74 -4.22 6.58
N PRO A 64 -12.83 -5.33 5.82
CA PRO A 64 -14.03 -6.17 5.84
C PRO A 64 -14.30 -6.62 7.27
N GLU A 65 -15.54 -6.48 7.73
CA GLU A 65 -15.97 -7.14 8.97
C GLU A 65 -15.81 -8.65 8.78
N ARG A 66 -15.16 -9.30 9.76
CA ARG A 66 -14.91 -10.75 9.74
C ARG A 66 -16.17 -11.55 9.96
#